data_AF-A0AAE0X9C3-F1
#
_entry.id   AF-A0AAE0X9C3-F1
#
_cell.length_a   1.000
_cell.length_b   1.000
_cell.length_c   1.000
_cell.angle_alpha   90.00
_cell.angle_beta   90.00
_cell.angle_gamma   90.00
#
_symmetry.space_group_name_H-M   'P 1'
#
loop_
_entity.id
_entity.type
_entity.pdbx_description
1 polymer ?
#
loop_
_entity_poly.entity_id
_entity_poly.type
_entity_poly.pdbx_seq_one_letter_code
_entity_poly.pdbx_strand_id
1 'polypeptide(L)'
;MHWKHLRDVQFPTEEPEEVDLEPLYNTLREIDESLGEVNTTIRRFSYLRRNLLDSGLLIGGGEPSTEQHHERLKTMKAQLDAARQYTRSLIDRQPRERPMHILCLSEEILRLIFQHLRHPERLVQPGPLSDIQSARLTCRRFHDTSSHLLFDSIRVDLTRASLLRLERVSRHPFFGKGVRTVQVVLRFFDVPAISLESFVSYMIQRVRKRIEHEKDCYDMIRGLTYPELAEREAKVRRRAEAFLHVCIWHRLLTERKLFSGAADEVEARHARILAEVYREYLARYYEQKLLLRDESFCPAVAAAMARMPRARKRDISDRSGINDPERGLSRFRSTLAFPLETDKNHIYTGILRPLSGRDTTVAETGPPVREIVTTLPRCLHQAGVHLSDLAFQLSYLGYYPLPPAPDSDDDDQPQPRLPAVNFLNRLTRFTFTSDYRFVHARDPLNRYAVPNGRELCRLLQLVMDTPSLTHIDLDMRQNDARWIITEYGPNARRYAPTSHIITFRT
;
A
#
# COMPACT_ATOMS: atom_id res chain seq x y z
N MET A 1 32.41 -0.31 0.78
CA MET A 1 33.90 -0.40 0.84
C MET A 1 34.31 -1.19 2.10
N HIS A 2 33.73 -2.38 2.37
CA HIS A 2 34.08 -3.21 3.55
C HIS A 2 34.59 -4.62 3.19
N TRP A 3 34.71 -4.95 1.91
CA TRP A 3 34.89 -6.33 1.44
C TRP A 3 36.34 -6.86 1.41
N LYS A 4 37.33 -6.01 1.68
CA LYS A 4 38.75 -6.42 1.62
C LYS A 4 39.10 -7.44 2.70
N HIS A 5 38.44 -7.39 3.85
CA HIS A 5 38.75 -8.26 4.99
C HIS A 5 38.30 -9.73 4.81
N LEU A 6 37.34 -9.99 3.91
CA LEU A 6 36.82 -11.36 3.70
C LEU A 6 37.63 -12.18 2.68
N ARG A 7 38.49 -11.55 1.86
CA ARG A 7 39.33 -12.29 0.88
C ARG A 7 40.46 -13.07 1.51
N ASP A 8 40.91 -12.64 2.68
CA ASP A 8 42.10 -13.17 3.35
C ASP A 8 41.74 -14.08 4.53
N VAL A 9 40.48 -14.52 4.64
CA VAL A 9 40.06 -15.49 5.65
C VAL A 9 40.67 -16.84 5.31
N GLN A 10 41.83 -17.14 5.89
CA GLN A 10 42.44 -18.46 5.84
C GLN A 10 41.68 -19.39 6.77
N PHE A 11 41.23 -20.53 6.23
CA PHE A 11 40.60 -21.57 7.04
C PHE A 11 41.70 -22.33 7.79
N PRO A 12 41.64 -22.41 9.13
CA PRO A 12 42.61 -23.16 9.90
C PRO A 12 42.56 -24.64 9.52
N THR A 13 43.72 -25.22 9.24
CA THR A 13 43.90 -26.65 8.89
C THR A 13 44.02 -27.56 10.11
N GLU A 14 44.21 -27.00 11.30
CA GLU A 14 44.39 -27.74 12.55
C GLU A 14 43.11 -27.67 13.39
N GLU A 15 42.70 -28.82 13.95
CA GLU A 15 41.49 -28.95 14.78
C GLU A 15 41.72 -28.33 16.17
N PRO A 16 41.00 -27.27 16.57
CA PRO A 16 41.12 -26.73 17.91
C PRO A 16 40.34 -27.61 18.89
N GLU A 17 40.95 -27.97 20.03
CA GLU A 17 40.33 -28.82 21.07
C GLU A 17 39.19 -28.12 21.82
N GLU A 18 39.08 -26.79 21.75
CA GLU A 18 37.98 -26.03 22.37
C GLU A 18 37.70 -24.77 21.54
N VAL A 19 36.64 -24.79 20.74
CA VAL A 19 36.29 -23.67 19.85
C VAL A 19 35.30 -22.75 20.55
N ASP A 20 35.69 -21.51 20.81
CA ASP A 20 34.76 -20.47 21.24
C ASP A 20 33.68 -20.25 20.16
N LEU A 21 32.41 -20.39 20.57
CA LEU A 21 31.26 -20.29 19.68
C LEU A 21 30.94 -18.84 19.32
N GLU A 22 31.27 -17.87 20.17
CA GLU A 22 30.92 -16.47 19.94
C GLU A 22 31.58 -15.90 18.66
N PRO A 23 32.88 -16.11 18.41
CA PRO A 23 33.51 -15.76 17.14
C PRO A 23 32.82 -16.42 15.94
N LEU A 24 32.48 -17.71 16.02
CA LEU A 24 31.83 -18.43 14.93
C LEU A 24 30.43 -17.89 14.60
N TYR A 25 29.64 -17.53 15.61
CA TYR A 25 28.33 -16.92 15.41
C TYR A 25 28.45 -15.51 14.82
N ASN A 26 29.44 -14.72 15.27
CA ASN A 26 29.71 -13.41 14.70
C ASN A 26 30.13 -13.53 13.22
N THR A 27 31.04 -14.46 12.90
CA THR A 27 31.41 -14.77 11.51
C THR A 27 30.21 -15.22 10.68
N LEU A 28 29.35 -16.10 11.21
CA LEU A 28 28.15 -16.55 10.50
C LEU A 28 27.18 -15.39 10.22
N ARG A 29 27.02 -14.47 11.18
CA ARG A 29 26.19 -13.27 11.02
C ARG A 29 26.75 -12.37 9.91
N GLU A 30 28.06 -12.11 9.91
CA GLU A 30 28.73 -11.31 8.87
C GLU A 30 28.60 -11.95 7.49
N ILE A 31 28.73 -13.28 7.38
CA ILE A 31 28.51 -14.03 6.14
C ILE A 31 27.06 -13.88 5.67
N ASP A 32 26.07 -14.01 6.56
CA ASP A 32 24.65 -13.90 6.22
C ASP A 32 24.26 -12.47 5.79
N GLU A 33 24.84 -11.45 6.42
CA GLU A 33 24.72 -10.05 6.00
C GLU A 33 25.31 -9.84 4.61
N SER A 34 26.53 -10.35 4.39
CA SER A 34 27.24 -10.31 3.12
C SER A 34 26.44 -10.98 2.00
N LEU A 35 25.92 -12.19 2.24
CA LEU A 35 25.05 -12.90 1.31
C LEU A 35 23.77 -12.11 1.00
N GLY A 36 23.21 -11.42 1.99
CA GLY A 36 22.06 -10.52 1.79
C GLY A 36 22.36 -9.42 0.79
N GLU A 37 23.51 -8.75 0.93
CA GLU A 37 23.96 -7.68 0.03
C GLU A 37 24.27 -8.20 -1.38
N VAL A 38 24.98 -9.33 -1.48
CA VAL A 38 25.31 -9.97 -2.77
C VAL A 38 24.05 -10.42 -3.48
N ASN A 39 23.10 -11.08 -2.81
CA ASN A 39 21.84 -11.49 -3.42
C ASN A 39 21.00 -10.27 -3.85
N THR A 40 21.00 -9.19 -3.07
CA THR A 40 20.32 -7.95 -3.45
C THR A 40 20.96 -7.33 -4.70
N THR A 41 22.28 -7.35 -4.79
CA THR A 41 23.03 -6.83 -5.94
C THR A 41 22.82 -7.70 -7.18
N ILE A 42 22.87 -9.03 -7.04
CA ILE A 42 22.53 -9.97 -8.11
C ILE A 42 21.09 -9.73 -8.60
N ARG A 43 20.11 -9.60 -7.69
CA ARG A 43 18.71 -9.31 -8.07
C ARG A 43 18.58 -7.98 -8.81
N ARG A 44 19.24 -6.92 -8.32
CA ARG A 44 19.28 -5.61 -9.00
C ARG A 44 19.93 -5.73 -10.38
N PHE A 45 21.05 -6.44 -10.49
CA PHE A 45 21.75 -6.65 -11.75
C PHE A 45 20.90 -7.47 -12.72
N SER A 46 20.27 -8.57 -12.28
CA SER A 46 19.34 -9.35 -13.10
C SER A 46 18.13 -8.54 -13.53
N TYR A 47 17.60 -7.68 -12.66
CA TYR A 47 16.51 -6.75 -13.00
C TYR A 47 16.95 -5.71 -14.04
N LEU A 48 18.12 -5.08 -13.85
CA LEU A 48 18.68 -4.10 -14.79
C LEU A 48 19.04 -4.76 -16.12
N ARG A 49 19.72 -5.92 -16.12
CA ARG A 49 20.05 -6.69 -17.31
C ARG A 49 18.80 -7.11 -18.06
N ARG A 50 17.77 -7.60 -17.34
CA ARG A 50 16.47 -7.89 -17.93
C ARG A 50 15.90 -6.63 -18.58
N ASN A 51 15.79 -5.51 -17.88
CA ASN A 51 15.31 -4.25 -18.48
C ASN A 51 16.18 -3.72 -19.65
N LEU A 52 17.51 -3.95 -19.66
CA LEU A 52 18.44 -3.51 -20.71
C LEU A 52 18.39 -4.42 -21.95
N LEU A 53 18.32 -5.73 -21.76
CA LEU A 53 18.08 -6.70 -22.84
C LEU A 53 16.69 -6.48 -23.42
N ASP A 54 15.72 -6.35 -22.52
CA ASP A 54 14.34 -6.17 -22.88
C ASP A 54 14.22 -4.89 -23.69
N SER A 55 14.87 -3.77 -23.31
CA SER A 55 14.84 -2.44 -23.99
C SER A 55 15.52 -2.36 -25.35
N GLY A 56 16.24 -3.39 -25.80
CA GLY A 56 16.97 -3.37 -27.09
C GLY A 56 18.18 -2.41 -27.12
N LEU A 57 18.53 -1.80 -25.98
CA LEU A 57 19.71 -0.94 -25.83
C LEU A 57 21.01 -1.74 -25.71
N LEU A 58 20.93 -3.05 -25.45
CA LEU A 58 22.04 -4.00 -25.61
C LEU A 58 22.08 -4.49 -27.06
N ILE A 59 22.60 -3.67 -27.98
CA ILE A 59 22.91 -4.09 -29.35
C ILE A 59 24.12 -5.04 -29.28
N GLY A 60 23.85 -6.35 -29.26
CA GLY A 60 24.77 -7.42 -29.67
C GLY A 60 26.25 -7.20 -29.34
N GLY A 61 26.57 -6.96 -28.07
CA GLY A 61 27.92 -6.59 -27.64
C GLY A 61 27.90 -6.05 -26.23
N GLY A 62 27.36 -6.81 -25.28
CA GLY A 62 27.44 -6.42 -23.87
C GLY A 62 28.89 -6.15 -23.52
N GLU A 63 29.18 -4.96 -22.97
CA GLU A 63 30.52 -4.64 -22.51
C GLU A 63 31.01 -5.81 -21.65
N PRO A 64 32.13 -6.47 -22.00
CA PRO A 64 32.60 -7.67 -21.30
C PRO A 64 32.77 -7.47 -19.79
N SER A 65 32.94 -6.21 -19.37
CA SER A 65 32.97 -5.76 -17.98
C SER A 65 31.70 -6.11 -17.18
N THR A 66 30.51 -6.02 -17.78
CA THR A 66 29.23 -6.24 -17.07
C THR A 66 28.94 -7.72 -16.82
N GLU A 67 29.13 -8.57 -17.82
CA GLU A 67 28.97 -10.02 -17.66
C GLU A 67 30.04 -10.59 -16.72
N GLN A 68 31.28 -10.08 -16.83
CA GLN A 68 32.36 -10.42 -15.90
C GLN A 68 32.02 -10.00 -14.46
N HIS A 69 31.34 -8.86 -14.26
CA HIS A 69 30.88 -8.43 -12.94
C HIS A 69 29.78 -9.36 -12.40
N HIS A 70 28.83 -9.79 -13.24
CA HIS A 70 27.78 -10.72 -12.83
C HIS A 70 28.33 -12.09 -12.43
N GLU A 71 29.25 -12.64 -13.23
CA GLU A 71 29.92 -13.90 -12.90
C GLU A 71 30.76 -13.77 -11.62
N ARG A 72 31.46 -12.64 -11.42
CA ARG A 72 32.14 -12.36 -10.13
C ARG A 72 31.18 -12.37 -8.94
N LEU A 73 29.98 -11.79 -9.08
CA LEU A 73 28.97 -11.82 -8.01
C LEU A 73 28.47 -13.25 -7.74
N LYS A 74 28.28 -14.08 -8.77
CA LYS A 74 27.90 -15.50 -8.61
C LYS A 74 29.00 -16.30 -7.92
N THR A 75 30.26 -16.14 -8.33
CA THR A 75 31.40 -16.79 -7.70
C THR A 75 31.51 -16.38 -6.23
N MET A 76 31.37 -15.09 -5.94
CA MET A 76 31.39 -14.59 -4.57
C MET A 76 30.23 -15.15 -3.73
N LYS A 77 29.03 -15.26 -4.31
CA LYS A 77 27.90 -15.92 -3.63
C LYS A 77 28.24 -17.38 -3.29
N ALA A 78 28.79 -18.13 -4.25
CA ALA A 78 29.17 -19.53 -4.02
C ALA A 78 30.25 -19.65 -2.92
N GLN A 79 31.23 -18.74 -2.89
CA GLN A 79 32.26 -18.68 -1.84
C GLN A 79 31.65 -18.39 -0.46
N LEU A 80 30.74 -17.43 -0.37
CA LEU A 80 30.05 -17.10 0.88
C LEU A 80 29.13 -18.25 1.33
N ASP A 81 28.42 -18.92 0.41
CA ASP A 81 27.61 -20.10 0.71
C ASP A 81 28.48 -21.26 1.22
N ALA A 82 29.67 -21.47 0.64
CA ALA A 82 30.63 -22.46 1.10
C ALA A 82 31.19 -22.11 2.50
N ALA A 83 31.57 -20.85 2.74
CA ALA A 83 32.00 -20.37 4.05
C ALA A 83 30.90 -20.53 5.10
N ARG A 84 29.65 -20.20 4.76
CA ARG A 84 28.47 -20.38 5.61
C ARG A 84 28.29 -21.85 6.00
N GLN A 85 28.39 -22.77 5.03
CA GLN A 85 28.26 -24.21 5.28
C GLN A 85 29.40 -24.72 6.16
N TYR A 86 30.63 -24.27 5.92
CA TYR A 86 31.79 -24.62 6.74
C TYR A 86 31.62 -24.13 8.19
N THR A 87 31.32 -22.85 8.40
CA THR A 87 31.09 -22.28 9.74
C THR A 87 29.96 -23.02 10.47
N ARG A 88 28.87 -23.36 9.77
CA ARG A 88 27.80 -24.19 10.35
C ARG A 88 28.28 -25.58 10.73
N SER A 89 29.07 -26.24 9.87
CA SER A 89 29.63 -27.54 10.19
C SER A 89 30.54 -27.51 11.44
N LEU A 90 31.28 -26.42 11.66
CA LEU A 90 32.08 -26.25 12.88
C LEU A 90 31.18 -26.10 14.12
N ILE A 91 30.13 -25.28 14.01
CA ILE A 91 29.13 -25.09 15.07
C ILE A 91 28.38 -26.40 15.38
N ASP A 92 28.09 -27.21 14.37
CA ASP A 92 27.35 -28.47 14.51
C ASP A 92 28.23 -29.63 15.02
N ARG A 93 29.55 -29.58 14.81
CA ARG A 93 30.53 -30.55 15.36
C ARG A 93 30.75 -30.42 16.85
N GLN A 94 30.42 -29.27 17.43
CA GLN A 94 30.51 -29.10 18.88
C GLN A 94 29.59 -30.12 19.57
N PRO A 95 30.08 -30.88 20.57
CA PRO A 95 29.28 -31.81 21.32
C PRO A 95 28.24 -31.03 22.10
N ARG A 96 27.09 -30.78 21.46
CA ARG A 96 25.91 -30.33 22.17
C ARG A 96 25.51 -31.50 23.04
N GLU A 97 25.73 -31.38 24.35
CA GLU A 97 25.32 -32.40 25.33
C GLU A 97 23.85 -32.82 25.13
N ARG A 98 23.03 -31.97 24.48
CA ARG A 98 21.74 -32.34 23.89
C ARG A 98 21.48 -31.64 22.54
N PRO A 99 20.94 -32.33 21.52
CA PRO A 99 20.41 -31.68 20.33
C PRO A 99 19.29 -30.70 20.73
N MET A 100 19.49 -29.40 20.49
CA MET A 100 18.44 -28.40 20.70
C MET A 100 17.33 -28.60 19.67
N HIS A 101 16.26 -29.25 20.09
CA HIS A 101 15.03 -29.33 19.31
C HIS A 101 14.36 -27.95 19.29
N ILE A 102 13.72 -27.55 18.19
CA ILE A 102 13.01 -26.26 18.10
C ILE A 102 11.90 -26.11 19.17
N LEU A 103 11.36 -27.24 19.63
CA LEU A 103 10.41 -27.30 20.73
C LEU A 103 11.03 -27.15 22.13
N CYS A 104 12.36 -27.00 22.23
CA CYS A 104 13.04 -26.63 23.47
C CYS A 104 13.23 -25.12 23.62
N LEU A 105 13.03 -24.34 22.54
CA LEU A 105 13.05 -22.88 22.60
C LEU A 105 11.92 -22.37 23.50
N SER A 106 12.08 -21.21 24.15
CA SER A 106 10.99 -20.59 24.90
C SER A 106 9.88 -20.11 23.95
N GLU A 107 8.68 -19.85 24.51
CA GLU A 107 7.60 -19.32 23.69
C GLU A 107 7.93 -17.92 23.15
N GLU A 108 8.68 -17.08 23.87
CA GLU A 108 9.08 -15.77 23.36
C GLU A 108 9.96 -15.90 22.11
N ILE A 109 10.93 -16.81 22.13
CA ILE A 109 11.82 -17.02 20.98
C ILE A 109 11.02 -17.54 19.77
N LEU A 110 10.11 -18.49 19.96
CA LEU A 110 9.23 -18.95 18.88
C LEU A 110 8.34 -17.82 18.34
N ARG A 111 7.79 -16.96 19.22
CA ARG A 111 7.03 -15.78 18.79
C ARG A 111 7.90 -14.84 17.95
N LEU A 112 9.15 -14.59 18.35
CA LEU A 112 10.07 -13.74 17.58
C LEU A 112 10.40 -14.35 16.22
N ILE A 113 10.64 -15.66 16.14
CA ILE A 113 10.86 -16.37 14.88
C ILE A 113 9.65 -16.20 13.94
N PHE A 114 8.43 -16.48 14.42
CA PHE A 114 7.24 -16.33 13.58
C PHE A 114 6.96 -14.86 13.22
N GLN A 115 7.23 -13.93 14.13
CA GLN A 115 7.13 -12.50 13.84
C GLN A 115 8.13 -12.08 12.77
N HIS A 116 9.35 -12.61 12.78
CA HIS A 116 10.33 -12.35 11.73
C HIS A 116 9.92 -12.97 10.39
N LEU A 117 9.33 -14.17 10.40
CA LEU A 117 8.75 -14.77 9.19
C LEU A 117 7.62 -13.91 8.62
N ARG A 118 6.77 -13.35 9.49
CA ARG A 118 5.64 -12.51 9.06
C ARG A 118 6.03 -11.07 8.73
N HIS A 119 6.99 -10.50 9.44
CA HIS A 119 7.40 -9.10 9.37
C HIS A 119 8.93 -9.00 9.42
N PRO A 120 9.63 -9.49 8.39
CA PRO A 120 11.08 -9.41 8.38
C PRO A 120 11.51 -7.94 8.38
N GLU A 121 12.37 -7.55 9.33
CA GLU A 121 12.78 -6.15 9.59
C GLU A 121 13.32 -5.42 8.36
N ARG A 122 13.82 -6.18 7.37
CA ARG A 122 14.42 -5.67 6.13
C ARG A 122 13.42 -5.49 4.98
N LEU A 123 12.17 -5.95 5.12
CA LEU A 123 11.17 -5.81 4.06
C LEU A 123 10.14 -4.74 4.44
N VAL A 124 9.83 -3.89 3.46
CA VAL A 124 8.70 -2.95 3.52
C VAL A 124 7.35 -3.72 3.54
N GLN A 125 7.37 -5.00 3.21
CA GLN A 125 6.17 -5.84 3.07
C GLN A 125 6.19 -7.01 4.06
N PRO A 126 5.03 -7.37 4.64
CA PRO A 126 4.93 -8.58 5.42
C PRO A 126 5.30 -9.80 4.55
N GLY A 127 5.98 -10.77 5.15
CA GLY A 127 6.27 -12.07 4.54
C GLY A 127 4.98 -12.81 4.19
N PRO A 128 5.07 -13.84 3.32
CA PRO A 128 3.89 -14.50 2.80
C PRO A 128 3.09 -15.18 3.91
N LEU A 129 1.76 -15.07 3.86
CA LEU A 129 0.86 -15.71 4.83
C LEU A 129 1.01 -17.23 4.84
N SER A 130 1.41 -17.82 3.71
CA SER A 130 1.62 -19.27 3.54
C SER A 130 2.59 -19.85 4.55
N ASP A 131 3.62 -19.10 4.95
CA ASP A 131 4.65 -19.60 5.85
C ASP A 131 4.10 -19.72 7.27
N ILE A 132 3.30 -18.73 7.70
CA ILE A 132 2.58 -18.79 8.98
C ILE A 132 1.51 -19.87 8.95
N GLN A 133 0.77 -20.01 7.85
CA GLN A 133 -0.22 -21.08 7.70
C GLN A 133 0.44 -22.46 7.80
N SER A 134 1.57 -22.66 7.13
CA SER A 134 2.33 -23.91 7.17
C SER A 134 2.90 -24.17 8.55
N ALA A 135 3.47 -23.16 9.21
CA ALA A 135 3.98 -23.27 10.58
C ALA A 135 2.90 -23.72 11.56
N ARG A 136 1.66 -23.24 11.44
CA ARG A 136 0.54 -23.67 12.30
C ARG A 136 0.19 -25.15 12.17
N LEU A 137 0.44 -25.74 11.01
CA LEU A 137 0.10 -27.13 10.73
C LEU A 137 1.14 -28.13 11.27
N THR A 138 2.29 -27.66 11.78
CA THR A 138 3.35 -28.57 12.24
C THR A 138 3.04 -29.23 13.59
N CYS A 139 2.59 -28.46 14.58
CA CYS A 139 2.23 -28.95 15.92
C CYS A 139 1.36 -27.95 16.69
N ARG A 140 0.72 -28.40 17.79
CA ARG A 140 -0.12 -27.53 18.65
C ARG A 140 0.62 -26.31 19.18
N ARG A 141 1.88 -26.48 19.60
CA ARG A 141 2.68 -25.37 20.11
C ARG A 141 2.87 -24.29 19.05
N PHE A 142 3.22 -24.67 17.82
CA PHE A 142 3.37 -23.72 16.72
C PHE A 142 2.04 -23.10 16.33
N HIS A 143 0.96 -23.89 16.31
CA HIS A 143 -0.39 -23.38 16.13
C HIS A 143 -0.69 -22.24 17.10
N ASP A 144 -0.51 -22.46 18.40
CA ASP A 144 -0.87 -21.48 19.42
C ASP A 144 0.03 -20.24 19.37
N THR A 145 1.33 -20.45 19.15
CA THR A 145 2.31 -19.36 19.11
C THR A 145 2.21 -18.51 17.83
N SER A 146 1.77 -19.05 16.70
CA SER A 146 1.75 -18.33 15.41
C SER A 146 0.37 -17.88 14.93
N SER A 147 -0.73 -18.43 15.47
CA SER A 147 -2.10 -18.13 14.98
C SER A 147 -2.46 -16.64 15.01
N HIS A 148 -1.90 -15.88 15.95
CA HIS A 148 -2.13 -14.44 16.06
C HIS A 148 -1.54 -13.62 14.89
N LEU A 149 -0.67 -14.21 14.07
CA LEU A 149 -0.01 -13.56 12.93
C LEU A 149 -0.75 -13.73 11.60
N LEU A 150 -1.80 -14.56 11.56
CA LEU A 150 -2.64 -14.74 10.36
C LEU A 150 -3.46 -13.49 10.03
N PHE A 151 -3.87 -12.77 11.06
CA PHE A 151 -4.79 -11.64 10.98
C PHE A 151 -4.14 -10.42 11.64
N ASP A 152 -2.97 -10.03 11.13
CA ASP A 152 -2.23 -8.86 11.61
C ASP A 152 -2.83 -7.53 11.13
N SER A 153 -3.67 -7.57 10.10
CA SER A 153 -4.25 -6.40 9.48
C SER A 153 -5.70 -6.66 9.07
N ILE A 154 -6.55 -5.65 9.25
CA ILE A 154 -7.94 -5.69 8.80
C ILE A 154 -8.26 -4.46 7.97
N ARG A 155 -8.86 -4.70 6.80
CA ARG A 155 -9.35 -3.66 5.91
C ARG A 155 -10.82 -3.35 6.20
N VAL A 156 -11.14 -2.07 6.26
CA VAL A 156 -12.46 -1.54 6.56
C VAL A 156 -12.83 -0.55 5.48
N ASP A 157 -13.65 -1.01 4.53
CA ASP A 157 -14.25 -0.14 3.51
C ASP A 157 -15.47 0.61 4.08
N LEU A 158 -15.96 1.62 3.38
CA LEU A 158 -17.12 2.44 3.75
C LEU A 158 -18.47 1.74 3.49
N THR A 159 -18.65 0.58 4.12
CA THR A 159 -19.85 -0.27 3.96
C THR A 159 -20.28 -0.85 5.31
N ARG A 160 -21.54 -1.26 5.45
CA ARG A 160 -22.03 -1.89 6.67
C ARG A 160 -21.46 -3.29 6.83
N ALA A 161 -21.30 -4.01 5.72
CA ALA A 161 -20.71 -5.36 5.72
C ALA A 161 -19.27 -5.37 6.27
N SER A 162 -18.42 -4.41 5.86
CA SER A 162 -17.05 -4.28 6.37
C SER A 162 -17.01 -3.90 7.86
N LEU A 163 -17.92 -3.04 8.33
CA LEU A 163 -18.06 -2.70 9.75
C LEU A 163 -18.49 -3.89 10.60
N LEU A 164 -19.49 -4.67 10.15
CA LEU A 164 -19.92 -5.89 10.84
C LEU A 164 -18.79 -6.92 10.91
N ARG A 165 -18.00 -7.06 9.82
CA ARG A 165 -16.80 -7.90 9.84
C ARG A 165 -15.78 -7.41 10.86
N LEU A 166 -15.50 -6.10 10.90
CA LEU A 166 -14.60 -5.49 11.88
C LEU A 166 -15.09 -5.76 13.31
N GLU A 167 -16.39 -5.60 13.57
CA GLU A 167 -17.00 -5.85 14.87
C GLU A 167 -16.83 -7.32 15.29
N ARG A 168 -17.16 -8.28 14.41
CA ARG A 168 -16.97 -9.72 14.65
C ARG A 168 -15.51 -10.05 14.97
N VAL A 169 -14.56 -9.53 14.19
CA VAL A 169 -13.13 -9.75 14.42
C VAL A 169 -12.68 -9.12 15.75
N SER A 170 -13.18 -7.93 16.09
CA SER A 170 -12.85 -7.24 17.35
C SER A 170 -13.31 -7.98 18.60
N ARG A 171 -14.42 -8.73 18.50
CA ARG A 171 -14.95 -9.55 19.61
C ARG A 171 -14.37 -10.96 19.65
N HIS A 172 -13.68 -11.40 18.59
CA HIS A 172 -13.13 -12.74 18.53
C HIS A 172 -11.93 -12.87 19.51
N PRO A 173 -11.93 -13.86 20.43
CA PRO A 173 -10.98 -13.94 21.54
C PRO A 173 -9.51 -14.07 21.10
N PHE A 174 -9.29 -14.68 19.92
CA PHE A 174 -7.95 -14.89 19.36
C PHE A 174 -7.57 -13.87 18.28
N PHE A 175 -8.52 -13.48 17.42
CA PHE A 175 -8.19 -12.69 16.23
C PHE A 175 -8.09 -11.21 16.57
N GLY A 176 -8.98 -10.68 17.42
CA GLY A 176 -8.90 -9.29 17.86
C GLY A 176 -7.58 -8.95 18.56
N LYS A 177 -6.97 -9.91 19.27
CA LYS A 177 -5.65 -9.76 19.90
C LYS A 177 -4.47 -9.83 18.92
N GLY A 178 -4.69 -10.41 17.73
CA GLY A 178 -3.70 -10.53 16.67
C GLY A 178 -3.61 -9.30 15.76
N VAL A 179 -4.72 -8.56 15.62
CA VAL A 179 -4.77 -7.37 14.76
C VAL A 179 -3.83 -6.28 15.26
N ARG A 180 -2.90 -5.87 14.40
CA ARG A 180 -1.93 -4.79 14.62
C ARG A 180 -2.28 -3.53 13.83
N THR A 181 -2.88 -3.70 12.66
CA THR A 181 -3.19 -2.61 11.73
C THR A 181 -4.67 -2.61 11.35
N VAL A 182 -5.34 -1.48 11.53
CA VAL A 182 -6.66 -1.25 10.92
C VAL A 182 -6.50 -0.31 9.74
N GLN A 183 -6.79 -0.81 8.55
CA GLN A 183 -6.73 -0.07 7.29
C GLN A 183 -8.13 0.44 6.96
N VAL A 184 -8.32 1.75 7.02
CA VAL A 184 -9.59 2.41 6.70
C VAL A 184 -9.53 2.90 5.26
N VAL A 185 -10.41 2.37 4.42
CA VAL A 185 -10.40 2.66 3.00
C VAL A 185 -11.39 3.78 2.68
N LEU A 186 -10.85 4.91 2.22
CA LEU A 186 -11.60 6.15 1.94
C LEU A 186 -12.12 6.24 0.50
N ARG A 187 -12.35 5.09 -0.15
CA ARG A 187 -12.99 5.11 -1.46
C ARG A 187 -14.49 5.35 -1.32
N PHE A 188 -15.08 6.02 -2.30
CA PHE A 188 -16.48 6.42 -2.21
C PHE A 188 -17.26 6.28 -3.51
N PHE A 189 -18.58 6.22 -3.39
CA PHE A 189 -19.53 6.36 -4.48
C PHE A 189 -20.02 7.79 -4.55
N ASP A 190 -20.28 8.27 -5.75
CA ASP A 190 -20.46 9.70 -6.03
C ASP A 190 -21.81 10.00 -6.70
N VAL A 191 -22.20 11.27 -6.60
CA VAL A 191 -23.50 11.82 -6.99
C VAL A 191 -23.79 11.87 -8.49
N PRO A 192 -22.86 12.02 -9.46
CA PRO A 192 -23.22 12.31 -10.85
C PRO A 192 -24.03 11.20 -11.55
N ALA A 193 -24.32 10.10 -10.86
CA ALA A 193 -25.21 9.01 -11.26
C ALA A 193 -26.69 9.20 -10.82
N ILE A 194 -27.23 10.43 -10.76
CA ILE A 194 -28.66 10.63 -10.38
C ILE A 194 -29.63 9.98 -11.37
N SER A 195 -29.25 9.91 -12.65
CA SER A 195 -30.00 9.19 -13.67
C SER A 195 -29.14 8.07 -14.28
N LEU A 196 -29.80 7.07 -14.86
CA LEU A 196 -29.11 6.01 -15.61
C LEU A 196 -28.30 6.59 -16.78
N GLU A 197 -28.79 7.64 -17.44
CA GLU A 197 -28.08 8.30 -18.54
C GLU A 197 -26.80 8.98 -18.07
N SER A 198 -26.88 9.77 -16.98
CA SER A 198 -25.72 10.44 -16.38
C SER A 198 -24.72 9.42 -15.87
N PHE A 199 -25.19 8.31 -15.28
CA PHE A 199 -24.35 7.18 -14.87
C PHE A 199 -23.63 6.55 -16.07
N VAL A 200 -24.34 6.23 -17.15
CA VAL A 200 -23.73 5.62 -18.35
C VAL A 200 -22.71 6.58 -18.98
N SER A 201 -23.05 7.86 -19.10
CA SER A 201 -22.13 8.90 -19.59
C SER A 201 -20.87 8.97 -18.73
N TYR A 202 -21.04 9.02 -17.41
CA TYR A 202 -19.95 9.00 -16.44
C TYR A 202 -19.06 7.76 -16.60
N MET A 203 -19.68 6.58 -16.75
CA MET A 203 -18.95 5.32 -16.93
C MET A 203 -18.17 5.27 -18.25
N ILE A 204 -18.75 5.80 -19.34
CA ILE A 204 -18.06 5.97 -20.63
C ILE A 204 -16.81 6.83 -20.43
N GLN A 205 -16.94 8.00 -19.80
CA GLN A 205 -15.80 8.88 -19.57
C GLN A 205 -14.72 8.22 -18.70
N ARG A 206 -15.12 7.52 -17.64
CA ARG A 206 -14.21 6.80 -16.75
C ARG A 206 -13.43 5.72 -17.48
N VAL A 207 -14.10 4.90 -18.31
CA VAL A 207 -13.42 3.87 -19.11
C VAL A 207 -12.52 4.50 -20.18
N ARG A 208 -12.96 5.55 -20.87
CA ARG A 208 -12.15 6.27 -21.87
C ARG A 208 -10.86 6.84 -21.28
N LYS A 209 -10.97 7.63 -20.21
CA LYS A 209 -9.80 8.21 -19.52
C LYS A 209 -8.85 7.12 -19.01
N ARG A 210 -9.39 5.96 -18.62
CA ARG A 210 -8.55 4.83 -18.23
C ARG A 210 -7.82 4.21 -19.41
N ILE A 211 -8.48 4.01 -20.55
CA ILE A 211 -7.87 3.55 -21.80
C ILE A 211 -6.77 4.52 -22.26
N GLU A 212 -7.04 5.83 -22.18
CA GLU A 212 -6.09 6.91 -22.51
C GLU A 212 -4.88 6.90 -21.57
N HIS A 213 -5.09 6.90 -20.26
CA HIS A 213 -3.99 6.83 -19.29
C HIS A 213 -3.12 5.60 -19.52
N GLU A 214 -3.75 4.48 -19.87
CA GLU A 214 -3.07 3.26 -20.22
C GLU A 214 -2.28 3.35 -21.51
N LYS A 215 -2.79 4.06 -22.52
CA LYS A 215 -2.08 4.37 -23.75
C LYS A 215 -0.87 5.24 -23.44
N ASP A 216 -1.01 6.28 -22.62
CA ASP A 216 0.10 7.15 -22.23
C ASP A 216 1.19 6.40 -21.45
N CYS A 217 0.80 5.58 -20.47
CA CYS A 217 1.75 4.71 -19.78
C CYS A 217 2.41 3.73 -20.75
N TYR A 218 1.66 3.22 -21.73
CA TYR A 218 2.20 2.33 -22.74
C TYR A 218 3.19 3.04 -23.65
N ASP A 219 2.88 4.23 -24.15
CA ASP A 219 3.75 5.03 -25.03
C ASP A 219 5.01 5.51 -24.27
N MET A 220 4.89 5.85 -22.99
CA MET A 220 6.03 6.17 -22.11
C MET A 220 6.93 4.95 -21.87
N ILE A 221 6.35 3.75 -21.78
CA ILE A 221 7.08 2.49 -21.61
C ILE A 221 7.49 1.91 -22.97
N ARG A 222 6.99 2.41 -24.11
CA ARG A 222 7.27 1.87 -25.45
C ARG A 222 8.74 2.04 -25.88
N GLY A 223 9.49 2.90 -25.20
CA GLY A 223 10.96 2.98 -25.30
C GLY A 223 11.72 1.98 -24.41
N LEU A 224 11.00 1.28 -23.52
CA LEU A 224 11.47 0.16 -22.71
C LEU A 224 10.84 -1.10 -23.30
N THR A 225 11.49 -1.64 -24.32
CA THR A 225 11.12 -2.91 -24.96
C THR A 225 10.91 -3.97 -23.84
N TYR A 226 9.79 -4.71 -23.88
CA TYR A 226 9.30 -5.65 -22.85
C TYR A 226 9.12 -7.04 -23.50
N PRO A 227 9.46 -8.18 -22.87
CA PRO A 227 9.49 -9.49 -23.56
C PRO A 227 8.16 -10.22 -23.69
N GLU A 228 7.07 -9.77 -23.06
CA GLU A 228 5.84 -10.56 -23.03
C GLU A 228 4.87 -10.13 -24.13
N LEU A 229 5.16 -10.55 -25.37
CA LEU A 229 4.24 -10.41 -26.52
C LEU A 229 2.82 -10.92 -26.18
N ALA A 230 2.71 -12.01 -25.43
CA ALA A 230 1.43 -12.56 -24.98
C ALA A 230 0.69 -11.63 -24.00
N GLU A 231 1.39 -10.99 -23.04
CA GLU A 231 0.76 -10.03 -22.13
C GLU A 231 0.39 -8.73 -22.88
N ARG A 232 1.20 -8.33 -23.87
CA ARG A 232 0.92 -7.20 -24.75
C ARG A 232 -0.32 -7.43 -25.61
N GLU A 233 -0.44 -8.57 -26.27
CA GLU A 233 -1.61 -8.95 -27.05
C GLU A 233 -2.85 -9.05 -26.18
N ALA A 234 -2.73 -9.65 -24.99
CA ALA A 234 -3.83 -9.68 -24.03
C ALA A 234 -4.27 -8.28 -23.63
N LYS A 235 -3.33 -7.36 -23.36
CA LYS A 235 -3.65 -5.97 -22.98
C LYS A 235 -4.28 -5.18 -24.12
N VAL A 236 -3.79 -5.33 -25.36
CA VAL A 236 -4.39 -4.71 -26.55
C VAL A 236 -5.80 -5.23 -26.77
N ARG A 237 -6.02 -6.55 -26.66
CA ARG A 237 -7.34 -7.17 -26.80
C ARG A 237 -8.31 -6.66 -25.74
N ARG A 238 -7.89 -6.59 -24.47
CA ARG A 238 -8.66 -6.01 -23.36
C ARG A 238 -9.09 -4.56 -23.61
N ARG A 239 -8.21 -3.75 -24.20
CA ARG A 239 -8.54 -2.37 -24.57
C ARG A 239 -9.55 -2.31 -25.70
N ALA A 240 -9.39 -3.14 -26.72
CA ALA A 240 -10.33 -3.22 -27.83
C ALA A 240 -11.73 -3.65 -27.35
N GLU A 241 -11.80 -4.63 -26.45
CA GLU A 241 -13.04 -5.05 -25.80
C GLU A 241 -13.67 -3.92 -24.99
N ALA A 242 -12.92 -3.29 -24.08
CA ALA A 242 -13.42 -2.17 -23.28
C ALA A 242 -13.89 -1.00 -24.15
N PHE A 243 -13.19 -0.72 -25.26
CA PHE A 243 -13.58 0.27 -26.24
C PHE A 243 -14.89 -0.11 -26.95
N LEU A 244 -15.06 -1.38 -27.32
CA LEU A 244 -16.32 -1.87 -27.90
C LEU A 244 -17.49 -1.69 -26.92
N HIS A 245 -17.31 -2.00 -25.63
CA HIS A 245 -18.32 -1.73 -24.60
C HIS A 245 -18.68 -0.25 -24.54
N VAL A 246 -17.67 0.62 -24.53
CA VAL A 246 -17.88 2.08 -24.56
C VAL A 246 -18.65 2.52 -25.81
N CYS A 247 -18.35 1.98 -26.99
CA CYS A 247 -19.07 2.30 -28.21
C CYS A 247 -20.54 1.88 -28.14
N ILE A 248 -20.82 0.67 -27.64
CA ILE A 248 -22.20 0.18 -27.47
C ILE A 248 -22.96 1.06 -26.48
N TRP A 249 -22.36 1.37 -25.32
CA TRP A 249 -23.00 2.22 -24.32
C TRP A 249 -23.23 3.65 -24.82
N HIS A 250 -22.27 4.20 -25.58
CA HIS A 250 -22.42 5.50 -26.19
C HIS A 250 -23.57 5.52 -27.19
N ARG A 251 -23.71 4.48 -28.03
CA ARG A 251 -24.82 4.37 -28.97
C ARG A 251 -26.17 4.26 -28.25
N LEU A 252 -26.24 3.38 -27.24
CA LEU A 252 -27.42 3.23 -26.37
C LEU A 252 -27.86 4.58 -25.76
N LEU A 253 -26.90 5.40 -25.34
CA LEU A 253 -27.13 6.72 -24.77
C LEU A 253 -27.57 7.74 -25.84
N THR A 254 -26.82 7.89 -26.93
CA THR A 254 -27.08 8.91 -27.97
C THR A 254 -28.38 8.65 -28.72
N GLU A 255 -28.72 7.39 -29.00
CA GLU A 255 -29.95 7.00 -29.70
C GLU A 255 -31.15 6.85 -28.76
N ARG A 256 -31.00 7.16 -27.46
CA ARG A 256 -32.03 7.00 -26.41
C ARG A 256 -32.63 5.59 -26.35
N LYS A 257 -31.84 4.60 -26.75
CA LYS A 257 -32.24 3.17 -26.78
C LYS A 257 -32.22 2.50 -25.42
N LEU A 258 -31.67 3.15 -24.38
CA LEU A 258 -31.71 2.65 -23.01
C LEU A 258 -33.15 2.37 -22.51
N PHE A 259 -34.15 3.07 -23.06
CA PHE A 259 -35.55 2.97 -22.61
C PHE A 259 -36.55 2.61 -23.72
N SER A 260 -36.19 2.73 -24.99
CA SER A 260 -37.15 2.65 -26.10
C SER A 260 -37.55 1.23 -26.52
N GLY A 261 -36.85 0.20 -26.02
CA GLY A 261 -37.05 -1.20 -26.44
C GLY A 261 -36.64 -1.50 -27.89
N ALA A 262 -36.18 -0.49 -28.65
CA ALA A 262 -35.77 -0.59 -30.05
C ALA A 262 -34.30 -1.02 -30.24
N ALA A 263 -33.72 -1.66 -29.22
CA ALA A 263 -32.35 -2.12 -29.20
C ALA A 263 -32.23 -3.51 -29.84
N ASP A 264 -31.14 -3.77 -30.56
CA ASP A 264 -30.82 -5.14 -31.00
C ASP A 264 -30.54 -6.06 -29.78
N GLU A 265 -30.41 -7.37 -30.00
CA GLU A 265 -30.23 -8.33 -28.89
C GLU A 265 -28.98 -8.02 -28.02
N VAL A 266 -27.89 -7.55 -28.66
CA VAL A 266 -26.63 -7.24 -27.98
C VAL A 266 -26.76 -5.95 -27.17
N GLU A 267 -27.35 -4.91 -27.77
CA GLU A 267 -27.66 -3.63 -27.15
C GLU A 267 -28.63 -3.81 -25.97
N ALA A 268 -29.71 -4.57 -26.15
CA ALA A 268 -30.69 -4.87 -25.11
C ALA A 268 -30.04 -5.61 -23.93
N ARG A 269 -29.06 -6.48 -24.21
CA ARG A 269 -28.28 -7.17 -23.18
C ARG A 269 -27.38 -6.20 -22.41
N HIS A 270 -26.69 -5.28 -23.08
CA HIS A 270 -25.89 -4.25 -22.41
C HIS A 270 -26.75 -3.30 -21.59
N ALA A 271 -27.91 -2.88 -22.11
CA ALA A 271 -28.86 -2.02 -21.39
C ALA A 271 -29.34 -2.68 -20.09
N ARG A 272 -29.69 -3.98 -20.13
CA ARG A 272 -30.07 -4.74 -18.92
C ARG A 272 -28.97 -4.76 -17.87
N ILE A 273 -27.73 -5.05 -18.27
CA ILE A 273 -26.62 -5.12 -17.31
C ILE A 273 -26.30 -3.73 -16.76
N LEU A 274 -26.31 -2.68 -17.60
CA LEU A 274 -26.14 -1.30 -17.13
C LEU A 274 -27.21 -0.91 -16.12
N ALA A 275 -28.47 -1.29 -16.34
CA ALA A 275 -29.56 -1.02 -15.39
C ALA A 275 -29.41 -1.79 -14.07
N GLU A 276 -28.92 -3.03 -14.11
CA GLU A 276 -28.61 -3.82 -12.91
C GLU A 276 -27.46 -3.20 -12.11
N VAL A 277 -26.35 -2.91 -12.79
CA VAL A 277 -25.16 -2.30 -12.21
C VAL A 277 -25.45 -0.91 -11.67
N TYR A 278 -26.32 -0.14 -12.34
CA TYR A 278 -26.79 1.14 -11.86
C TYR A 278 -27.58 1.02 -10.55
N ARG A 279 -28.52 0.06 -10.46
CA ARG A 279 -29.28 -0.20 -9.23
C ARG A 279 -28.36 -0.58 -8.08
N GLU A 280 -27.39 -1.47 -8.33
CA GLU A 280 -26.39 -1.87 -7.34
C GLU A 280 -25.48 -0.71 -6.93
N TYR A 281 -25.06 0.13 -7.88
CA TYR A 281 -24.28 1.34 -7.60
C TYR A 281 -25.06 2.30 -6.68
N LEU A 282 -26.33 2.56 -6.99
CA LEU A 282 -27.19 3.40 -6.16
C LEU A 282 -27.36 2.82 -4.75
N ALA A 283 -27.59 1.50 -4.63
CA ALA A 283 -27.72 0.85 -3.33
C ALA A 283 -26.47 1.08 -2.45
N ARG A 284 -25.27 0.90 -3.02
CA ARG A 284 -24.00 1.15 -2.31
C ARG A 284 -23.75 2.62 -2.01
N TYR A 285 -24.13 3.51 -2.93
CA TYR A 285 -24.07 4.95 -2.71
C TYR A 285 -24.94 5.38 -1.52
N TYR A 286 -26.20 4.93 -1.47
CA TYR A 286 -27.10 5.27 -0.37
C TYR A 286 -26.66 4.64 0.95
N GLU A 287 -26.17 3.40 0.94
CA GLU A 287 -25.57 2.76 2.12
C GLU A 287 -24.41 3.60 2.67
N GLN A 288 -23.48 4.00 1.81
CA GLN A 288 -22.36 4.86 2.21
C GLN A 288 -22.85 6.20 2.76
N LYS A 289 -23.80 6.85 2.07
CA LYS A 289 -24.34 8.14 2.49
C LYS A 289 -25.01 8.06 3.86
N LEU A 290 -25.70 6.97 4.14
CA LEU A 290 -26.31 6.72 5.45
C LEU A 290 -25.24 6.58 6.54
N LEU A 291 -24.17 5.81 6.29
CA LEU A 291 -23.06 5.65 7.23
C LEU A 291 -22.33 6.96 7.54
N LEU A 292 -22.21 7.84 6.55
CA LEU A 292 -21.63 9.17 6.70
C LEU A 292 -22.58 10.11 7.47
N ARG A 293 -23.87 10.12 7.11
CA ARG A 293 -24.89 10.99 7.72
C ARG A 293 -25.13 10.67 9.20
N ASP A 294 -25.18 9.38 9.53
CA ASP A 294 -25.42 8.93 10.91
C ASP A 294 -24.19 9.08 11.79
N GLU A 295 -23.06 9.52 11.21
CA GLU A 295 -21.73 9.58 11.83
C GLU A 295 -21.30 8.25 12.48
N SER A 296 -21.96 7.14 12.15
CA SER A 296 -21.82 5.87 12.85
C SER A 296 -20.53 5.12 12.49
N PHE A 297 -19.96 5.42 11.33
CA PHE A 297 -18.75 4.76 10.83
C PHE A 297 -17.55 4.97 11.77
N CYS A 298 -17.25 6.22 12.12
CA CYS A 298 -16.05 6.54 12.90
C CYS A 298 -16.08 6.00 14.34
N PRO A 299 -17.17 6.18 15.10
CA PRO A 299 -17.36 5.57 16.41
C PRO A 299 -17.32 4.04 16.36
N ALA A 300 -17.93 3.40 15.35
CA ALA A 300 -17.90 1.94 15.22
C ALA A 300 -16.48 1.40 15.03
N VAL A 301 -15.69 2.04 14.15
CA VAL A 301 -14.28 1.70 13.95
C VAL A 301 -13.49 1.92 15.25
N ALA A 302 -13.71 3.05 15.93
CA ALA A 302 -13.00 3.37 17.16
C ALA A 302 -13.32 2.39 18.30
N ALA A 303 -14.60 2.06 18.51
CA ALA A 303 -15.03 1.08 19.48
C ALA A 303 -14.47 -0.32 19.19
N ALA A 304 -14.38 -0.70 17.91
CA ALA A 304 -13.74 -1.96 17.52
C ALA A 304 -12.24 -1.96 17.81
N MET A 305 -11.54 -0.87 17.50
CA MET A 305 -10.10 -0.73 17.80
C MET A 305 -9.82 -0.72 19.31
N ALA A 306 -10.69 -0.13 20.13
CA ALA A 306 -10.56 -0.17 21.59
C ALA A 306 -10.56 -1.59 22.16
N ARG A 307 -11.22 -2.54 21.48
CA ARG A 307 -11.21 -3.98 21.83
C ARG A 307 -9.99 -4.73 21.30
N MET A 308 -9.15 -4.09 20.48
CA MET A 308 -7.96 -4.68 19.86
C MET A 308 -6.69 -4.07 20.46
N PRO A 309 -6.16 -4.60 21.58
CA PRO A 309 -5.09 -3.95 22.35
C PRO A 309 -3.76 -3.78 21.59
N ARG A 310 -3.57 -4.53 20.50
CA ARG A 310 -2.39 -4.45 19.64
C ARG A 310 -2.60 -3.61 18.38
N ALA A 311 -3.82 -3.15 18.09
CA ALA A 311 -4.15 -2.37 16.90
C ALA A 311 -3.72 -0.90 17.04
N ARG A 312 -2.40 -0.70 17.18
CA ARG A 312 -1.79 0.63 17.39
C ARG A 312 -1.36 1.30 16.09
N LYS A 313 -1.42 0.57 14.98
CA LYS A 313 -1.12 1.10 13.65
C LYS A 313 -2.39 1.37 12.89
N ARG A 314 -2.42 2.51 12.20
CA ARG A 314 -3.51 2.86 11.34
C ARG A 314 -3.04 3.29 9.98
N ASP A 315 -3.70 2.78 8.96
CA ASP A 315 -3.53 3.21 7.57
C ASP A 315 -4.86 3.76 7.06
N ILE A 316 -4.92 5.05 6.79
CA ILE A 316 -6.07 5.70 6.18
C ILE A 316 -5.72 5.91 4.71
N SER A 317 -6.43 5.22 3.82
CA SER A 317 -6.01 5.13 2.42
C SER A 317 -7.20 5.19 1.48
N ASP A 318 -7.19 6.05 0.47
CA ASP A 318 -8.09 5.90 -0.68
C ASP A 318 -7.47 5.01 -1.77
N ARG A 319 -6.19 4.67 -1.61
CA ARG A 319 -5.45 3.82 -2.53
C ARG A 319 -5.83 2.36 -2.35
N SER A 320 -5.65 1.59 -3.41
CA SER A 320 -5.47 0.14 -3.27
C SER A 320 -4.20 -0.07 -2.45
N GLY A 321 -4.37 -0.50 -1.19
CA GLY A 321 -3.25 -0.86 -0.34
C GLY A 321 -2.36 -1.92 -1.00
N ILE A 322 -1.11 -2.06 -0.53
CA ILE A 322 -0.13 -3.06 -1.03
C ILE A 322 -0.69 -4.49 -0.97
N ASN A 323 -1.55 -4.75 0.03
CA ASN A 323 -2.23 -6.04 0.24
C ASN A 323 -3.59 -6.13 -0.45
N ASP A 324 -3.96 -5.14 -1.27
CA ASP A 324 -5.04 -5.35 -2.24
C ASP A 324 -4.53 -6.51 -3.12
N PRO A 325 -5.18 -7.70 -3.15
CA PRO A 325 -4.73 -8.81 -3.99
C PRO A 325 -4.57 -8.39 -5.47
N GLU A 326 -5.25 -7.31 -5.86
CA GLU A 326 -5.07 -6.64 -7.15
C GLU A 326 -3.72 -5.92 -7.32
N ARG A 327 -3.04 -5.47 -6.25
CA ARG A 327 -1.73 -4.80 -6.33
C ARG A 327 -0.57 -5.74 -6.62
N GLY A 328 -0.67 -7.01 -6.21
CA GLY A 328 0.27 -8.07 -6.60
C GLY A 328 0.25 -8.34 -8.11
N LEU A 329 -0.89 -8.08 -8.75
CA LEU A 329 -1.04 -8.06 -10.20
C LEU A 329 -0.64 -6.69 -10.80
N SER A 330 -0.80 -5.59 -10.05
CA SER A 330 -0.84 -4.22 -10.60
C SER A 330 0.46 -3.42 -10.66
N ARG A 331 1.66 -3.98 -10.43
CA ARG A 331 2.87 -3.23 -10.84
C ARG A 331 2.99 -3.10 -12.36
N PHE A 332 2.34 -3.99 -13.12
CA PHE A 332 2.20 -3.86 -14.59
C PHE A 332 0.82 -4.25 -15.14
N ARG A 333 -0.02 -4.98 -14.39
CA ARG A 333 -1.42 -5.22 -14.80
C ARG A 333 -2.27 -4.06 -14.33
N SER A 334 -2.45 -3.12 -15.24
CA SER A 334 -3.42 -2.07 -15.08
C SER A 334 -4.73 -2.66 -14.55
N THR A 335 -5.45 -1.88 -13.75
CA THR A 335 -6.78 -2.20 -13.23
C THR A 335 -7.85 -2.36 -14.34
N LEU A 336 -7.44 -2.40 -15.62
CA LEU A 336 -8.18 -2.99 -16.75
C LEU A 336 -7.67 -4.40 -17.07
N ALA A 337 -7.15 -5.14 -16.09
CA ALA A 337 -6.97 -6.58 -16.21
C ALA A 337 -8.35 -7.23 -16.21
N PHE A 338 -9.08 -7.03 -17.31
CA PHE A 338 -10.13 -7.92 -17.75
C PHE A 338 -9.41 -9.23 -18.10
N PRO A 339 -9.42 -10.28 -17.25
CA PRO A 339 -8.90 -11.55 -17.70
C PRO A 339 -9.61 -11.92 -19.00
N LEU A 340 -8.87 -12.54 -19.92
CA LEU A 340 -9.37 -13.00 -21.23
C LEU A 340 -10.41 -14.12 -21.13
N GLU A 341 -10.77 -14.49 -19.91
CA GLU A 341 -11.72 -15.54 -19.63
C GLU A 341 -13.08 -14.89 -19.43
N THR A 342 -13.90 -15.00 -20.47
CA THR A 342 -15.36 -15.27 -20.57
C THR A 342 -16.35 -14.81 -19.49
N ASP A 343 -15.93 -14.44 -18.29
CA ASP A 343 -16.80 -13.99 -17.23
C ASP A 343 -17.07 -12.49 -17.36
N LYS A 344 -18.25 -12.23 -17.93
CA LYS A 344 -18.81 -10.92 -18.27
C LYS A 344 -18.87 -9.96 -17.07
N ASN A 345 -18.59 -10.44 -15.86
CA ASN A 345 -18.60 -9.71 -14.60
C ASN A 345 -17.45 -8.71 -14.41
N HIS A 346 -16.33 -8.81 -15.12
CA HIS A 346 -15.13 -8.01 -14.79
C HIS A 346 -15.23 -6.51 -15.12
N ILE A 347 -15.87 -6.16 -16.24
CA ILE A 347 -16.12 -4.74 -16.54
C ILE A 347 -17.02 -4.16 -15.46
N TYR A 348 -18.10 -4.87 -15.13
CA TYR A 348 -19.09 -4.43 -14.17
C TYR A 348 -18.58 -4.40 -12.72
N THR A 349 -17.70 -5.31 -12.30
CA THR A 349 -17.02 -5.20 -11.01
C THR A 349 -16.10 -3.98 -10.97
N GLY A 350 -15.44 -3.66 -12.09
CA GLY A 350 -14.71 -2.41 -12.27
C GLY A 350 -15.60 -1.17 -12.16
N ILE A 351 -16.83 -1.22 -12.72
CA ILE A 351 -17.82 -0.14 -12.62
C ILE A 351 -18.25 0.08 -11.16
N LEU A 352 -18.61 -1.00 -10.47
CA LEU A 352 -19.07 -1.00 -9.08
C LEU A 352 -17.96 -0.73 -8.06
N ARG A 353 -16.73 -0.50 -8.53
CA ARG A 353 -15.60 -0.12 -7.66
C ARG A 353 -15.78 1.33 -7.22
N PRO A 354 -15.73 1.61 -5.90
CA PRO A 354 -15.78 2.96 -5.39
C PRO A 354 -14.54 3.75 -5.84
N LEU A 355 -14.71 5.05 -6.00
CA LEU A 355 -13.75 6.02 -6.49
C LEU A 355 -12.67 6.30 -5.45
N SER A 356 -11.42 6.35 -5.88
CA SER A 356 -10.33 6.95 -5.13
C SER A 356 -10.33 8.46 -5.30
N GLY A 357 -9.61 9.21 -4.45
CA GLY A 357 -9.41 10.66 -4.63
C GLY A 357 -8.84 11.03 -6.01
N ARG A 358 -8.08 10.13 -6.65
CA ARG A 358 -7.57 10.34 -8.01
C ARG A 358 -8.66 10.23 -9.08
N ASP A 359 -9.71 9.46 -8.83
CA ASP A 359 -10.81 9.31 -9.79
C ASP A 359 -11.75 10.54 -9.77
N THR A 360 -11.67 11.39 -8.74
CA THR A 360 -12.57 12.55 -8.53
C THR A 360 -12.12 13.77 -9.31
N THR A 361 -10.81 13.98 -9.46
CA THR A 361 -10.25 15.03 -10.33
C THR A 361 -10.70 14.85 -11.77
N VAL A 362 -10.89 13.60 -12.16
CA VAL A 362 -11.40 13.20 -13.47
C VAL A 362 -12.90 13.49 -13.61
N ALA A 363 -13.65 13.43 -12.53
CA ALA A 363 -15.11 13.53 -12.53
C ALA A 363 -15.63 14.95 -12.25
N GLU A 364 -14.74 15.90 -11.93
CA GLU A 364 -15.10 17.25 -11.42
C GLU A 364 -15.96 17.19 -10.15
N THR A 365 -15.81 16.12 -9.38
CA THR A 365 -16.59 15.92 -8.15
C THR A 365 -15.71 16.00 -6.91
N GLY A 366 -16.25 16.61 -5.87
CA GLY A 366 -15.59 16.73 -4.57
C GLY A 366 -15.60 15.40 -3.82
N PRO A 367 -14.53 15.01 -3.12
CA PRO A 367 -14.48 13.81 -2.31
C PRO A 367 -15.34 13.97 -1.05
N PRO A 368 -16.33 13.08 -0.82
CA PRO A 368 -17.25 13.14 0.31
C PRO A 368 -16.68 12.54 1.61
N VAL A 369 -15.35 12.34 1.71
CA VAL A 369 -14.74 11.53 2.78
C VAL A 369 -13.80 12.35 3.68
N ARG A 370 -13.85 13.68 3.58
CA ARG A 370 -13.07 14.60 4.43
C ARG A 370 -13.41 14.45 5.90
N GLU A 371 -14.68 14.18 6.21
CA GLU A 371 -15.19 14.07 7.57
C GLU A 371 -14.53 12.90 8.30
N ILE A 372 -14.16 11.84 7.57
CA ILE A 372 -13.52 10.67 8.17
C ILE A 372 -12.08 10.95 8.55
N VAL A 373 -11.32 11.63 7.69
CA VAL A 373 -9.91 11.97 7.98
C VAL A 373 -9.79 12.71 9.31
N THR A 374 -10.79 13.52 9.65
CA THR A 374 -10.77 14.46 10.78
C THR A 374 -11.52 13.94 12.00
N THR A 375 -12.69 13.32 11.79
CA THR A 375 -13.53 12.80 12.87
C THR A 375 -12.96 11.52 13.45
N LEU A 376 -12.32 10.70 12.64
CA LEU A 376 -11.92 9.37 13.04
C LEU A 376 -10.75 9.36 14.05
N PRO A 377 -9.71 10.21 13.94
CA PRO A 377 -8.73 10.39 15.04
C PRO A 377 -9.39 10.80 16.36
N ARG A 378 -10.36 11.73 16.31
CA ARG A 378 -11.13 12.17 17.48
C ARG A 378 -11.91 11.02 18.12
N CYS A 379 -12.64 10.22 17.32
CA CYS A 379 -13.36 9.06 17.83
C CYS A 379 -12.43 8.02 18.46
N LEU A 380 -11.25 7.79 17.88
CA LEU A 380 -10.25 6.88 18.46
C LEU A 380 -9.78 7.35 19.83
N HIS A 381 -9.50 8.65 19.95
CA HIS A 381 -9.10 9.25 21.21
C HIS A 381 -10.18 9.06 22.28
N GLN A 382 -11.43 9.40 21.95
CA GLN A 382 -12.57 9.26 22.86
C GLN A 382 -12.81 7.81 23.28
N ALA A 383 -12.51 6.85 22.39
CA ALA A 383 -12.57 5.43 22.70
C ALA A 383 -11.36 4.89 23.49
N GLY A 384 -10.40 5.75 23.87
CA GLY A 384 -9.20 5.37 24.61
C GLY A 384 -8.16 4.61 23.76
N VAL A 385 -8.24 4.70 22.43
CA VAL A 385 -7.29 4.04 21.54
C VAL A 385 -6.01 4.86 21.44
N HIS A 386 -4.88 4.21 21.70
CA HIS A 386 -3.56 4.80 21.54
C HIS A 386 -2.91 4.36 20.23
N LEU A 387 -2.62 5.32 19.36
CA LEU A 387 -1.90 5.07 18.11
C LEU A 387 -0.40 5.30 18.31
N SER A 388 0.41 4.36 17.82
CA SER A 388 1.86 4.52 17.73
C SER A 388 2.31 4.88 16.30
N ASP A 389 1.49 4.56 15.31
CA ASP A 389 1.78 4.71 13.88
C ASP A 389 0.51 5.16 13.15
N LEU A 390 0.57 6.31 12.48
CA LEU A 390 -0.52 6.88 11.70
C LEU A 390 -0.04 7.15 10.29
N ALA A 391 -0.62 6.46 9.32
CA ALA A 391 -0.33 6.61 7.91
C ALA A 391 -1.54 7.14 7.15
N PHE A 392 -1.30 8.13 6.29
CA PHE A 392 -2.23 8.60 5.28
C PHE A 392 -1.68 8.27 3.89
N GLN A 393 -2.49 7.59 3.08
CA GLN A 393 -2.15 7.23 1.71
C GLN A 393 -3.25 7.71 0.78
N LEU A 394 -3.18 8.98 0.41
CA LEU A 394 -4.20 9.63 -0.41
C LEU A 394 -3.72 9.70 -1.86
N SER A 395 -4.64 9.51 -2.79
CA SER A 395 -4.36 9.51 -4.23
C SER A 395 -4.41 10.92 -4.79
N TYR A 396 -5.11 11.82 -4.10
CA TYR A 396 -5.24 13.23 -4.43
C TYR A 396 -5.41 14.07 -3.16
N LEU A 397 -4.81 15.26 -3.14
CA LEU A 397 -4.82 16.18 -1.99
C LEU A 397 -5.80 17.36 -2.17
N GLY A 398 -6.06 17.78 -3.40
CA GLY A 398 -6.62 19.10 -3.72
C GLY A 398 -8.07 19.36 -3.30
N TYR A 399 -8.78 18.36 -2.76
CA TYR A 399 -10.15 18.54 -2.28
C TYR A 399 -10.40 18.01 -0.87
N TYR A 400 -9.36 17.79 -0.07
CA TYR A 400 -9.52 17.56 1.36
C TYR A 400 -9.18 18.86 2.10
N PRO A 401 -10.06 19.89 2.11
CA PRO A 401 -9.97 20.84 3.18
C PRO A 401 -10.21 20.04 4.47
N LEU A 402 -9.20 19.91 5.33
CA LEU A 402 -9.45 19.65 6.74
C LEU A 402 -10.34 20.80 7.25
N PRO A 403 -11.17 20.58 8.28
CA PRO A 403 -12.07 21.62 8.76
C PRO A 403 -11.26 22.90 8.96
N PRO A 404 -11.77 24.06 8.48
CA PRO A 404 -11.10 25.30 8.75
C PRO A 404 -10.85 25.35 10.26
N ALA A 405 -9.60 25.55 10.68
CA ALA A 405 -9.38 26.14 12.00
C ALA A 405 -10.25 27.41 12.04
N PRO A 406 -10.92 27.68 13.17
CA PRO A 406 -11.96 28.70 13.21
C PRO A 406 -11.28 30.07 13.12
N ASP A 407 -11.00 30.50 11.90
CA ASP A 407 -10.38 31.79 11.58
C ASP A 407 -11.36 32.54 10.66
N SER A 408 -12.61 32.66 11.11
CA SER A 408 -13.46 33.80 10.77
C SER A 408 -13.38 34.74 11.97
N ASP A 409 -13.03 36.01 11.72
CA ASP A 409 -12.61 37.07 12.65
C ASP A 409 -13.57 37.46 13.81
N ASP A 410 -14.37 36.53 14.35
CA ASP A 410 -15.09 36.69 15.61
C ASP A 410 -14.16 36.33 16.78
N ASP A 411 -13.27 37.26 17.10
CA ASP A 411 -12.13 37.17 18.02
C ASP A 411 -12.49 36.99 19.53
N ASP A 412 -13.77 36.82 19.89
CA ASP A 412 -14.22 36.89 21.30
C ASP A 412 -14.88 35.61 21.85
N GLN A 413 -15.00 34.52 21.08
CA GLN A 413 -15.42 33.24 21.66
C GLN A 413 -14.21 32.34 21.97
N PRO A 414 -13.98 31.94 23.25
CA PRO A 414 -12.91 31.03 23.60
C PRO A 414 -13.13 29.71 22.88
N GLN A 415 -12.34 29.47 21.84
CA GLN A 415 -12.42 28.25 21.06
C GLN A 415 -12.21 27.04 21.98
N PRO A 416 -12.95 25.94 21.78
CA PRO A 416 -12.63 24.70 22.42
C PRO A 416 -11.28 24.26 21.85
N ARG A 417 -10.20 24.51 22.60
CA ARG A 417 -8.89 23.90 22.37
C ARG A 417 -9.16 22.43 22.12
N LEU A 418 -9.00 22.00 20.87
CA LEU A 418 -9.23 20.62 20.51
C LEU A 418 -8.45 19.78 21.55
N PRO A 419 -9.08 18.84 22.26
CA PRO A 419 -8.36 17.88 23.11
C PRO A 419 -7.41 16.97 22.29
N ALA A 420 -7.19 17.31 21.02
CA ALA A 420 -6.40 16.67 20.00
C ALA A 420 -4.93 16.45 20.40
N VAL A 421 -4.32 17.34 21.17
CA VAL A 421 -2.90 17.20 21.53
C VAL A 421 -2.67 15.90 22.32
N ASN A 422 -3.61 15.50 23.18
CA ASN A 422 -3.43 14.34 24.04
C ASN A 422 -3.46 13.00 23.31
N PHE A 423 -4.18 12.87 22.19
CA PHE A 423 -4.24 11.58 21.48
C PHE A 423 -2.98 11.28 20.69
N LEU A 424 -2.28 12.33 20.27
CA LEU A 424 -1.03 12.19 19.53
C LEU A 424 0.16 11.97 20.43
N ASN A 425 0.11 12.25 21.74
CA ASN A 425 1.23 12.09 22.70
C ASN A 425 1.91 10.71 22.76
N ARG A 426 1.40 9.68 22.07
CA ARG A 426 2.04 8.36 21.92
C ARG A 426 2.37 7.99 20.48
N LEU A 427 2.07 8.87 19.53
CA LEU A 427 2.38 8.70 18.13
C LEU A 427 3.89 8.79 17.97
N THR A 428 4.50 7.68 17.59
CA THR A 428 5.94 7.59 17.35
C THR A 428 6.29 7.74 15.88
N ARG A 429 5.37 7.41 14.98
CA ARG A 429 5.56 7.44 13.54
C ARG A 429 4.36 8.07 12.85
N PHE A 430 4.65 9.00 11.96
CA PHE A 430 3.68 9.56 11.04
C PHE A 430 4.15 9.32 9.60
N THR A 431 3.23 8.94 8.73
CA THR A 431 3.52 8.77 7.31
C THR A 431 2.43 9.41 6.48
N PHE A 432 2.81 10.25 5.53
CA PHE A 432 1.88 10.85 4.58
C PHE A 432 2.39 10.60 3.17
N THR A 433 1.56 10.00 2.33
CA THR A 433 1.90 9.75 0.93
C THR A 433 0.82 10.26 -0.02
N SER A 434 1.24 11.03 -1.04
CA SER A 434 0.40 11.53 -2.15
C SER A 434 1.05 11.20 -3.50
N ASP A 435 0.31 10.58 -4.43
CA ASP A 435 0.83 10.05 -5.71
C ASP A 435 0.29 10.89 -6.86
N TYR A 436 0.44 12.19 -6.70
CA TYR A 436 0.02 13.17 -7.67
C TYR A 436 1.06 13.32 -8.78
N ARG A 437 1.16 12.30 -9.64
CA ARG A 437 2.18 12.29 -10.70
C ARG A 437 1.69 12.72 -12.10
N PHE A 438 0.37 12.80 -12.36
CA PHE A 438 -0.08 12.65 -13.76
C PHE A 438 -1.15 13.59 -14.31
N VAL A 439 -1.79 14.47 -13.54
CA VAL A 439 -2.97 15.20 -14.08
C VAL A 439 -2.63 16.60 -14.64
N HIS A 440 -1.52 17.23 -14.28
CA HIS A 440 -1.38 18.70 -14.46
C HIS A 440 -0.33 19.17 -15.48
N ALA A 441 0.40 18.28 -16.16
CA ALA A 441 1.39 18.75 -17.12
C ALA A 441 0.78 19.36 -18.40
N ARG A 442 -0.53 19.19 -18.66
CA ARG A 442 -1.15 19.59 -19.94
C ARG A 442 -2.47 20.34 -19.86
N ASP A 443 -3.07 20.54 -18.68
CA ASP A 443 -4.31 21.33 -18.56
C ASP A 443 -4.01 22.75 -18.05
N PRO A 444 -3.94 23.76 -18.94
CA PRO A 444 -3.66 25.14 -18.56
C PRO A 444 -4.78 25.80 -17.74
N LEU A 445 -6.01 25.26 -17.74
CA LEU A 445 -7.13 25.79 -16.97
C LEU A 445 -7.05 25.42 -15.49
N ASN A 446 -6.29 24.38 -15.15
CA ASN A 446 -6.18 23.87 -13.79
C ASN A 446 -4.98 24.44 -13.00
N ARG A 447 -4.45 25.60 -13.42
CA ARG A 447 -3.37 26.34 -12.73
C ARG A 447 -3.80 26.97 -11.41
N TYR A 448 -5.10 27.01 -11.11
CA TYR A 448 -5.65 27.65 -9.92
C TYR A 448 -6.07 26.68 -8.81
N ALA A 449 -6.06 25.37 -9.06
CA ALA A 449 -6.23 24.37 -8.01
C ALA A 449 -4.88 24.11 -7.31
N VAL A 450 -4.30 25.17 -6.73
CA VAL A 450 -3.30 24.95 -5.68
C VAL A 450 -4.07 24.23 -4.56
N PRO A 451 -3.63 23.04 -4.12
CA PRO A 451 -4.26 22.38 -2.98
C PRO A 451 -4.38 23.41 -1.85
N ASN A 452 -5.47 23.40 -1.08
CA ASN A 452 -5.52 24.09 0.21
C ASN A 452 -4.53 23.41 1.17
N GLY A 453 -3.23 23.59 0.90
CA GLY A 453 -2.12 22.99 1.63
C GLY A 453 -2.10 23.46 3.09
N ARG A 454 -2.77 24.59 3.39
CA ARG A 454 -3.03 25.08 4.76
C ARG A 454 -3.55 23.99 5.68
N GLU A 455 -4.45 23.16 5.18
CA GLU A 455 -5.07 22.14 6.00
C GLU A 455 -4.10 21.00 6.30
N LEU A 456 -3.43 20.47 5.27
CA LEU A 456 -2.35 19.50 5.49
C LEU A 456 -1.28 20.08 6.41
N CYS A 457 -0.92 21.35 6.25
CA CYS A 457 0.00 22.06 7.13
C CYS A 457 -0.51 22.12 8.57
N ARG A 458 -1.80 22.34 8.81
CA ARG A 458 -2.40 22.30 10.16
C ARG A 458 -2.33 20.91 10.78
N LEU A 459 -2.65 19.86 10.01
CA LEU A 459 -2.50 18.48 10.48
C LEU A 459 -1.04 18.15 10.77
N LEU A 460 -0.12 18.56 9.88
CA LEU A 460 1.31 18.37 10.06
C LEU A 460 1.83 19.15 11.28
N GLN A 461 1.34 20.36 11.52
CA GLN A 461 1.70 21.15 12.69
C GLN A 461 1.26 20.46 13.97
N LEU A 462 -0.01 20.02 14.04
CA LEU A 462 -0.53 19.25 15.17
C LEU A 462 0.28 17.96 15.41
N VAL A 463 0.69 17.28 14.35
CA VAL A 463 1.55 16.09 14.43
C VAL A 463 2.96 16.46 14.86
N MET A 464 3.55 17.53 14.35
CA MET A 464 4.92 17.98 14.72
C MET A 464 5.01 18.45 16.16
N ASP A 465 3.92 18.99 16.73
CA ASP A 465 3.84 19.40 18.14
C ASP A 465 3.77 18.19 19.10
N THR A 466 3.78 16.97 18.57
CA THR A 466 3.73 15.74 19.35
C THR A 466 5.10 15.37 19.92
N PRO A 467 5.30 15.36 21.25
CA PRO A 467 6.62 15.13 21.85
C PRO A 467 7.15 13.70 21.68
N SER A 468 6.28 12.72 21.46
CA SER A 468 6.66 11.31 21.27
C SER A 468 7.06 10.95 19.85
N LEU A 469 6.90 11.88 18.91
CA LEU A 469 7.13 11.61 17.50
C LEU A 469 8.62 11.41 17.25
N THR A 470 8.99 10.35 16.53
CA THR A 470 10.39 10.02 16.24
C THR A 470 10.65 9.96 14.74
N HIS A 471 9.63 9.60 13.97
CA HIS A 471 9.72 9.39 12.53
C HIS A 471 8.58 10.10 11.80
N ILE A 472 8.95 10.93 10.83
CA ILE A 472 8.02 11.56 9.89
C ILE A 472 8.47 11.17 8.47
N ASP A 473 7.60 10.49 7.71
CA ASP A 473 7.84 10.13 6.31
C ASP A 473 6.82 10.86 5.42
N LEU A 474 7.28 11.81 4.62
CA LEU A 474 6.45 12.57 3.68
C LEU A 474 6.88 12.23 2.25
N ASP A 475 6.07 11.44 1.54
CA ASP A 475 6.24 11.12 0.11
C ASP A 475 5.22 11.93 -0.70
N MET A 476 5.64 13.09 -1.20
CA MET A 476 4.81 14.00 -1.98
C MET A 476 5.53 14.25 -3.29
N ARG A 477 5.02 13.66 -4.37
CA ARG A 477 5.79 13.58 -5.61
C ARG A 477 5.68 14.86 -6.46
N GLN A 478 6.85 15.40 -6.78
CA GLN A 478 7.21 16.45 -7.75
C GLN A 478 6.71 17.91 -7.64
N ASN A 479 5.48 18.26 -7.23
CA ASN A 479 5.05 19.68 -7.20
C ASN A 479 4.65 20.24 -5.83
N ASP A 480 4.02 19.44 -4.96
CA ASP A 480 3.55 19.92 -3.64
C ASP A 480 4.69 20.02 -2.60
N ALA A 481 5.73 19.19 -2.74
CA ALA A 481 6.88 19.16 -1.83
C ALA A 481 7.68 20.46 -1.84
N ARG A 482 7.80 21.12 -3.00
CA ARG A 482 8.51 22.41 -3.08
C ARG A 482 7.82 23.43 -2.20
N TRP A 483 6.51 23.63 -2.30
CA TRP A 483 5.79 24.62 -1.49
C TRP A 483 5.91 24.34 0.02
N ILE A 484 5.76 23.09 0.47
CA ILE A 484 5.91 22.71 1.88
C ILE A 484 7.35 22.92 2.38
N ILE A 485 8.36 22.58 1.57
CA ILE A 485 9.76 22.83 1.91
C ILE A 485 10.07 24.32 1.92
N THR A 486 9.48 25.14 1.05
CA THR A 486 9.74 26.58 0.99
C THR A 486 9.07 27.32 2.16
N GLU A 487 7.82 27.00 2.50
CA GLU A 487 7.12 27.65 3.62
C GLU A 487 7.52 27.10 5.00
N TYR A 488 7.72 25.79 5.12
CA TYR A 488 7.99 25.14 6.40
C TYR A 488 9.40 24.60 6.54
N GLY A 489 10.21 24.45 5.50
CA GLY A 489 11.61 24.03 5.64
C GLY A 489 12.43 24.85 6.66
N PRO A 490 12.24 26.19 6.77
CA PRO A 490 12.87 27.01 7.81
C PRO A 490 12.31 26.76 9.22
N ASN A 491 11.00 26.51 9.33
CA ASN A 491 10.28 26.37 10.60
C ASN A 491 10.31 24.93 11.14
N ALA A 492 10.19 23.91 10.30
CA ALA A 492 10.32 22.49 10.67
C ALA A 492 11.70 22.19 11.29
N ARG A 493 12.76 22.91 10.87
CA ARG A 493 14.08 22.84 11.53
C ARG A 493 14.15 23.57 12.88
N ARG A 494 13.27 24.54 13.13
CA ARG A 494 13.14 25.23 14.43
C ARG A 494 12.22 24.50 15.41
N TYR A 495 11.19 23.83 14.91
CA TYR A 495 10.19 23.13 15.73
C TYR A 495 10.50 21.65 15.95
N ALA A 496 11.36 21.03 15.15
CA ALA A 496 11.85 19.69 15.43
C ALA A 496 12.93 19.75 16.52
N PRO A 497 12.73 19.12 17.69
CA PRO A 497 13.85 18.74 18.56
C PRO A 497 14.90 18.02 17.72
N THR A 498 16.19 18.22 18.03
CA THR A 498 17.36 17.69 17.32
C THR A 498 17.37 16.15 17.11
N SER A 499 16.37 15.42 17.62
CA SER A 499 16.18 13.98 17.56
C SER A 499 15.20 13.46 16.48
N HIS A 500 14.49 14.30 15.75
CA HIS A 500 13.46 13.82 14.80
C HIS A 500 14.04 13.47 13.42
N ILE A 501 13.74 12.27 12.91
CA ILE A 501 14.09 11.87 11.54
C ILE A 501 12.94 12.25 10.61
N ILE A 502 13.13 13.33 9.85
CA ILE A 502 12.20 13.75 8.80
C ILE A 502 12.75 13.26 7.46
N THR A 503 12.05 12.32 6.83
CA THR A 503 12.38 11.84 5.49
C THR A 503 11.43 12.50 4.49
N PHE A 504 11.99 13.33 3.61
CA PHE A 504 11.29 13.83 2.43
C PHE A 504 11.64 12.95 1.23
N ARG A 505 10.62 12.40 0.57
CA ARG A 505 10.77 11.72 -0.72
C ARG A 505 10.03 12.52 -1.78
N THR A 506 10.76 12.99 -2.78
CA THR A 506 10.27 13.81 -3.90
C THR A 506 10.10 13.00 -5.18
#